data_AF-A0A0C3SFP0-F1
#
_entry.id   AF-A0A0C3SFP0-F1
#
_cell.length_a   1.000
_cell.length_b   1.000
_cell.length_c   1.000
_cell.angle_alpha   90.00
_cell.angle_beta   90.00
_cell.angle_gamma   90.00
#
_symmetry.space_group_name_H-M   'P 1'
#
loop_
_entity.id
_entity.type
_entity.pdbx_description
1 polymer ?
#
loop_
_entity_poly.entity_id
_entity_poly.type
_entity_poly.pdbx_seq_one_letter_code
_entity_poly.pdbx_strand_id
1 'polypeptide(L)'
;MPARTEDYEVLLDFVNDTHDCATVQLLRDYGRNAGTIVLLRPGESVTLVLDAGSVYQYALKTRSKVVNVTARSYRDVNCSVSQLFPGGLPMSTGSTGPWRPVNGITVDRLWRDMRFCIWNDS
;
A
#
# COMPACT_ATOMS: atom_id res chain seq x y z
N MET A 1 -36.35 -4.34 0.40
CA MET A 1 -35.48 -5.30 -0.32
C MET A 1 -34.03 -5.01 0.08
N PRO A 2 -33.28 -5.93 0.69
CA PRO A 2 -31.83 -5.82 0.70
C PRO A 2 -31.31 -6.44 -0.59
N ALA A 3 -30.73 -5.63 -1.47
CA ALA A 3 -30.02 -6.14 -2.63
C ALA A 3 -28.83 -6.97 -2.14
N ARG A 4 -28.66 -8.19 -2.66
CA ARG A 4 -27.43 -8.94 -2.48
C ARG A 4 -26.29 -8.06 -3.00
N THR A 5 -25.41 -7.61 -2.13
CA THR A 5 -24.09 -7.11 -2.54
C THR A 5 -23.43 -8.26 -3.27
N GLU A 6 -23.45 -8.20 -4.61
CA GLU A 6 -22.65 -9.09 -5.42
C GLU A 6 -21.18 -8.86 -5.03
N ASP A 7 -20.43 -9.93 -4.78
CA ASP A 7 -18.98 -9.90 -4.73
C ASP A 7 -18.52 -9.48 -6.13
N TYR A 8 -18.06 -8.24 -6.27
CA TYR A 8 -17.43 -7.75 -7.50
C TYR A 8 -15.98 -7.40 -7.22
N GLU A 9 -15.15 -7.55 -8.24
CA GLU A 9 -13.73 -7.24 -8.16
C GLU A 9 -13.50 -5.74 -8.33
N VAL A 10 -12.56 -5.18 -7.58
CA VAL A 10 -12.11 -3.80 -7.68
C VAL A 10 -10.61 -3.75 -7.91
N LEU A 11 -10.17 -2.73 -8.63
CA LEU A 11 -8.78 -2.53 -8.99
C LEU A 11 -8.12 -1.55 -8.02
N LEU A 12 -7.02 -1.96 -7.41
CA LEU A 12 -6.14 -1.09 -6.64
C LEU A 12 -4.84 -0.90 -7.40
N ASP A 13 -4.65 0.29 -7.92
CA ASP A 13 -3.43 0.67 -8.63
C ASP A 13 -2.47 1.41 -7.69
N PHE A 14 -1.28 0.85 -7.50
CA PHE A 14 -0.18 1.50 -6.79
C PHE A 14 0.82 2.06 -7.80
N VAL A 15 0.96 3.38 -7.84
CA VAL A 15 1.87 4.06 -8.76
C VAL A 15 3.12 4.51 -8.02
N ASN A 16 4.30 4.04 -8.43
CA ASN A 16 5.56 4.53 -7.90
C ASN A 16 5.97 5.84 -8.58
N ASP A 17 5.39 6.95 -8.12
CA ASP A 17 5.73 8.30 -8.56
C ASP A 17 6.96 8.88 -7.85
N THR A 18 7.76 8.04 -7.17
CA THR A 18 8.97 8.46 -6.47
C THR A 18 10.22 8.11 -7.28
N HIS A 19 11.32 8.85 -7.03
CA HIS A 19 12.61 8.56 -7.68
C HIS A 19 13.30 7.30 -7.14
N ASP A 20 12.84 6.75 -6.02
CA ASP A 20 13.39 5.53 -5.43
C ASP A 20 12.53 4.31 -5.81
N CYS A 21 13.14 3.13 -5.85
CA CYS A 21 12.39 1.89 -5.99
C CYS A 21 11.50 1.64 -4.75
N ALA A 22 10.28 1.15 -4.99
CA ALA A 22 9.34 0.76 -3.96
C ALA A 22 9.01 -0.72 -4.09
N THR A 23 8.84 -1.42 -2.98
CA THR A 23 8.38 -2.80 -2.96
C THR A 23 7.04 -2.89 -2.28
N VAL A 24 6.06 -3.54 -2.91
CA VAL A 24 4.75 -3.83 -2.34
C VAL A 24 4.74 -5.29 -1.90
N GLN A 25 4.53 -5.53 -0.62
CA GLN A 25 4.47 -6.86 -0.03
C GLN A 25 3.09 -7.13 0.55
N LEU A 26 2.51 -8.29 0.27
CA LEU A 26 1.29 -8.73 0.93
C LEU A 26 1.60 -9.21 2.37
N LEU A 27 0.97 -8.59 3.37
CA LEU A 27 1.22 -8.89 4.79
C LEU A 27 0.45 -10.10 5.31
N ARG A 28 -0.69 -10.41 4.69
CA ARG A 28 -1.57 -11.49 5.14
C ARG A 28 -1.81 -12.47 4.01
N ASP A 29 -1.69 -13.76 4.31
CA ASP A 29 -2.01 -14.81 3.34
C ASP A 29 -3.52 -14.89 3.18
N TYR A 30 -4.05 -14.39 2.06
CA TYR A 30 -5.44 -14.60 1.66
C TYR A 30 -5.58 -15.94 0.90
N GLY A 31 -4.82 -16.96 1.30
CA GLY A 31 -4.87 -18.32 0.75
C GLY A 31 -4.08 -18.54 -0.54
N ARG A 32 -3.15 -17.66 -0.91
CA ARG A 32 -2.50 -17.69 -2.23
C ARG A 32 -1.04 -17.24 -2.30
N ASN A 33 -0.34 -17.12 -1.16
CA ASN A 33 1.11 -16.81 -0.96
C ASN A 33 1.32 -15.54 -0.11
N ALA A 34 1.56 -15.71 1.19
CA ALA A 34 2.09 -14.69 2.07
C ALA A 34 3.51 -14.36 1.65
N GLY A 35 3.81 -13.07 1.55
CA GLY A 35 5.17 -12.62 1.25
C GLY A 35 5.50 -12.53 -0.23
N THR A 36 4.51 -12.55 -1.15
CA THR A 36 4.74 -12.03 -2.50
C THR A 36 5.16 -10.57 -2.40
N ILE A 37 6.34 -10.27 -2.94
CA ILE A 37 6.90 -8.92 -3.00
C ILE A 37 6.98 -8.54 -4.47
N VAL A 38 6.34 -7.43 -4.83
CA VAL A 38 6.45 -6.81 -6.15
C VAL A 38 7.38 -5.62 -6.04
N LEU A 39 8.45 -5.61 -6.83
CA LEU A 39 9.35 -4.45 -6.96
C LEU A 39 8.81 -3.53 -8.06
N LEU A 40 8.54 -2.28 -7.71
CA LEU A 40 8.21 -1.19 -8.62
C LEU A 40 9.39 -0.24 -8.76
N ARG A 41 9.81 -0.03 -10.00
CA ARG A 41 10.77 1.01 -10.36
C ARG A 41 10.11 2.39 -10.42
N PRO A 42 10.89 3.48 -10.41
CA PRO A 42 10.35 4.82 -10.61
C PRO A 42 9.52 4.91 -11.91
N GLY A 43 8.28 5.39 -11.80
CA GLY A 43 7.33 5.49 -12.91
C GLY A 43 6.56 4.21 -13.24
N GLU A 44 6.83 3.09 -12.56
CA GLU A 44 6.03 1.87 -12.72
C GLU A 44 4.79 1.90 -11.82
N SER A 45 3.74 1.21 -12.24
CA SER A 45 2.55 0.96 -11.43
C SER A 45 2.22 -0.53 -11.35
N VAL A 46 1.58 -0.93 -10.26
CA VAL A 46 1.08 -2.29 -10.07
C VAL A 46 -0.40 -2.23 -9.76
N THR A 47 -1.17 -2.97 -10.55
CA THR A 47 -2.61 -3.12 -10.32
C THR A 47 -2.87 -4.43 -9.60
N LEU A 48 -3.52 -4.33 -8.45
CA LEU A 48 -3.93 -5.44 -7.60
C LEU A 48 -5.44 -5.61 -7.73
N VAL A 49 -5.88 -6.84 -7.98
CA VAL A 49 -7.30 -7.17 -7.99
C VAL A 49 -7.71 -7.56 -6.58
N LEU A 50 -8.72 -6.86 -6.05
CA LEU A 50 -9.27 -7.05 -4.72
C LEU A 50 -10.74 -7.41 -4.83
N ASP A 51 -11.26 -8.12 -3.85
CA ASP A 51 -12.69 -8.28 -3.68
C ASP A 51 -13.32 -7.04 -2.99
N ALA A 52 -14.48 -6.59 -3.47
CA ALA A 52 -15.13 -5.37 -3.00
C ALA A 52 -15.59 -5.49 -1.54
N GLY A 53 -15.10 -4.58 -0.69
CA GLY A 53 -15.43 -4.54 0.74
C GLY A 53 -14.60 -5.47 1.61
N SER A 54 -13.83 -6.38 0.99
CA SER A 54 -12.81 -7.19 1.63
C SER A 54 -11.62 -6.33 2.07
N VAL A 55 -10.96 -6.77 3.13
CA VAL A 55 -9.86 -6.04 3.77
C VAL A 55 -8.55 -6.73 3.42
N TYR A 56 -7.65 -6.03 2.73
CA TYR A 56 -6.33 -6.48 2.32
C TYR A 56 -5.24 -5.67 3.02
N GLN A 57 -4.15 -6.31 3.44
CA GLN A 57 -3.04 -5.65 4.12
C GLN A 57 -1.77 -5.75 3.30
N TYR A 58 -1.14 -4.61 3.04
CA TYR A 58 0.11 -4.49 2.30
C TYR A 58 1.15 -3.71 3.10
N ALA A 59 2.40 -4.10 2.95
CA ALA A 59 3.56 -3.34 3.39
C ALA A 59 4.24 -2.77 2.14
N LEU A 60 4.28 -1.44 2.03
CA LEU A 60 5.11 -0.78 1.04
C LEU A 60 6.43 -0.39 1.70
N LYS A 61 7.53 -0.80 1.10
CA LYS A 61 8.88 -0.42 1.52
C LYS A 61 9.54 0.38 0.41
N THR A 62 10.05 1.54 0.76
CA THR A 62 10.92 2.37 -0.07
C THR A 62 12.33 2.33 0.52
N ARG A 63 13.28 3.03 -0.13
CA ARG A 63 14.71 3.05 0.27
C ARG A 63 14.98 3.20 1.77
N SER A 64 14.21 4.02 2.48
CA SER A 64 14.43 4.32 3.91
C SER A 64 13.17 4.29 4.77
N LYS A 65 12.01 4.00 4.18
CA LYS A 65 10.71 4.08 4.85
C LYS A 65 9.87 2.87 4.52
N VAL A 66 9.15 2.37 5.50
CA VAL A 66 8.18 1.29 5.35
C VAL A 66 6.84 1.76 5.88
N VAL A 67 5.78 1.44 5.16
CA VAL A 67 4.41 1.78 5.52
C VAL A 67 3.52 0.55 5.38
N ASN A 68 2.78 0.26 6.43
CA ASN A 68 1.70 -0.70 6.39
C ASN A 68 0.42 0.03 6.01
N VAL A 69 -0.21 -0.45 4.95
CA VAL A 69 -1.50 0.01 4.46
C VAL A 69 -2.49 -1.13 4.50
N THR A 70 -3.69 -0.79 4.92
CA THR A 70 -4.85 -1.66 4.83
C THR A 70 -5.76 -1.08 3.76
N ALA A 71 -5.98 -1.84 2.69
CA ALA A 71 -6.88 -1.53 1.61
C ALA A 71 -8.24 -2.19 1.87
N ARG A 72 -9.30 -1.40 1.86
CA ARG A 72 -10.69 -1.81 1.90
C ARG A 72 -11.48 -0.85 1.02
N SER A 73 -11.73 -1.23 -0.22
CA SER A 73 -12.47 -0.40 -1.17
C SER A 73 -13.66 -1.14 -1.75
N TYR A 74 -14.67 -0.36 -2.15
CA TYR A 74 -15.82 -0.79 -2.96
C TYR A 74 -15.74 -0.22 -4.38
N ARG A 75 -14.64 0.43 -4.75
CA ARG A 75 -14.43 1.03 -6.08
C ARG A 75 -12.96 0.95 -6.45
N ASP A 76 -12.65 1.18 -7.71
CA ASP A 76 -11.28 1.28 -8.16
C ASP A 76 -10.57 2.43 -7.45
N VAL A 77 -9.33 2.17 -7.00
CA VAL A 77 -8.51 3.12 -6.25
C VAL A 77 -7.16 3.24 -6.93
N ASN A 78 -6.73 4.48 -7.16
CA ASN A 78 -5.35 4.77 -7.51
C ASN A 78 -4.65 5.40 -6.29
N CYS A 79 -3.46 4.89 -5.96
CA CYS A 79 -2.64 5.39 -4.87
C CYS A 79 -1.20 5.57 -5.30
N SER A 80 -0.73 6.80 -5.23
CA SER A 80 0.69 7.10 -5.46
C SER A 80 1.51 6.81 -4.21
N VAL A 81 2.67 6.18 -4.39
CA VAL A 81 3.61 5.88 -3.29
C VAL A 81 3.99 7.15 -2.52
N SER A 82 4.16 8.28 -3.21
CA SER A 82 4.44 9.59 -2.60
C SER A 82 3.38 10.04 -1.58
N GLN A 83 2.11 9.68 -1.77
CA GLN A 83 1.01 10.01 -0.84
C GLN A 83 1.05 9.16 0.44
N LEU A 84 1.61 7.94 0.35
CA LEU A 84 1.77 7.04 1.48
C LEU A 84 2.96 7.43 2.37
N PHE A 85 3.94 8.13 1.78
CA PHE A 85 5.14 8.61 2.44
C PHE A 85 5.18 10.14 2.43
N PRO A 86 4.53 10.86 3.37
CA PRO A 86 4.61 12.31 3.43
C PRO A 86 6.08 12.73 3.58
N GLY A 87 6.65 13.22 2.48
CA GLY A 87 7.99 13.79 2.40
C GLY A 87 7.90 15.27 2.65
N GLY A 88 8.00 15.70 3.91
CA GLY A 88 8.41 17.07 4.23
C GLY A 88 7.30 18.09 4.54
N LEU A 89 6.05 17.71 4.76
CA LEU A 89 5.11 18.63 5.43
C LEU A 89 5.28 18.50 6.95
N PRO A 90 5.39 19.61 7.71
CA PRO A 90 5.36 19.56 9.16
C PRO A 90 4.04 18.92 9.54
N MET A 91 4.16 17.71 10.08
CA MET A 91 3.09 16.94 10.68
C MET A 91 2.35 17.90 11.63
N SER A 92 1.17 18.37 11.22
CA SER A 92 0.31 19.13 12.11
C SER A 92 -0.01 18.18 13.25
N THR A 93 0.59 18.48 14.39
CA THR A 93 0.46 17.79 15.67
C THR A 93 -1.02 17.54 15.93
N GLY A 94 -1.51 16.32 15.72
CA GLY A 94 -2.94 16.07 15.91
C GLY A 94 -3.55 14.73 15.53
N SER A 95 -2.86 13.80 14.86
CA SER A 95 -3.46 12.46 14.64
C SER A 95 -2.46 11.33 14.76
N THR A 96 -2.31 10.83 15.98
CA THR A 96 -1.86 9.46 16.28
C THR A 96 -2.98 8.46 15.95
N GLY A 97 -3.44 8.47 14.69
CA GLY A 97 -4.49 7.58 14.20
C GLY A 97 -4.25 7.22 12.74
N PRO A 98 -4.80 6.09 12.26
CA PRO A 98 -4.63 5.66 10.88
C PRO A 98 -5.18 6.72 9.93
N TRP A 99 -4.31 7.36 9.14
CA TRP A 99 -4.72 8.37 8.18
C TRP A 99 -5.15 7.71 6.87
N ARG A 100 -6.14 8.32 6.21
CA ARG A 100 -6.74 7.85 4.96
C ARG A 100 -6.22 8.70 3.80
N PRO A 101 -5.11 8.30 3.14
CA PRO A 101 -4.59 9.06 2.01
C PRO A 101 -5.55 9.04 0.82
N VAL A 102 -6.29 7.94 0.63
CA VAL A 102 -7.27 7.77 -0.44
C VAL A 102 -8.48 7.00 0.08
N ASN A 103 -9.64 7.22 -0.54
CA ASN A 103 -10.89 6.58 -0.15
C ASN A 103 -10.75 5.05 -0.27
N GLY A 104 -10.77 4.37 0.88
CA GLY A 104 -10.58 2.92 0.94
C GLY A 104 -9.15 2.45 1.23
N ILE A 105 -8.17 3.34 1.42
CA ILE A 105 -6.85 2.96 1.96
C ILE A 105 -6.62 3.66 3.30
N THR A 106 -6.22 2.89 4.29
CA THR A 106 -5.81 3.37 5.61
C THR A 106 -4.35 3.01 5.83
N VAL A 107 -3.53 3.99 6.18
CA VAL A 107 -2.16 3.76 6.64
C VAL A 107 -2.22 3.40 8.11
N ASP A 108 -1.82 2.19 8.45
CA ASP A 108 -1.84 1.68 9.83
C ASP A 108 -0.57 2.11 10.58
N ARG A 109 0.59 1.96 9.94
CA ARG A 109 1.88 2.23 10.56
C ARG A 109 2.89 2.73 9.53
N LEU A 110 3.61 3.79 9.87
CA LEU A 110 4.74 4.31 9.09
C LEU A 110 5.99 4.27 9.97
N TRP A 111 7.06 3.65 9.50
CA TRP A 111 8.36 3.68 10.19
C TRP A 111 9.50 3.85 9.20
N ARG A 112 10.63 4.32 9.71
CA ARG A 112 11.88 4.37 8.94
C ARG A 112 12.61 3.06 9.15
N ASP A 113 12.89 2.37 8.05
CA ASP A 113 13.78 1.22 8.07
C ASP A 113 15.10 1.66 7.44
N MET A 114 16.10 1.95 8.28
CA MET A 114 17.46 2.27 7.84
C MET A 114 18.28 1.03 7.49
N ARG A 115 17.71 -0.18 7.61
CA ARG A 115 18.32 -1.37 7.00
C ARG A 115 18.09 -1.26 5.51
N PHE A 116 19.08 -0.67 4.84
CA PHE A 116 19.29 -0.89 3.42
C PHE A 116 19.09 -2.38 3.17
N CYS A 117 18.26 -2.72 2.20
CA CYS A 117 18.34 -4.05 1.61
C CYS A 117 19.75 -4.16 1.02
N ILE A 118 20.72 -4.56 1.85
CA ILE A 118 21.98 -5.11 1.41
C ILE A 118 21.53 -6.40 0.74
N TRP A 119 21.27 -6.31 -0.56
CA TRP A 119 21.44 -7.45 -1.43
C TRP A 119 22.87 -7.93 -1.18
N ASN A 120 23.00 -8.99 -0.40
CA ASN A 120 24.20 -9.80 -0.42
C ASN A 120 24.07 -10.65 -1.69
N ASP A 121 24.38 -10.04 -2.84
CA ASP A 121 24.70 -10.82 -4.03
C ASP A 121 26.04 -11.51 -3.74
N SER A 122 26.08 -12.82 -3.98
CA SER A 122 27.14 -13.73 -3.55
C SER A 122 28.40 -13.60 -4.40
#